data_AF-A0A0D2Q2T0-F1
#
_entry.id   AF-A0A0D2Q2T0-F1
#
_cell.length_a   1.000
_cell.length_b   1.000
_cell.length_c   1.000
_cell.angle_alpha   90.00
_cell.angle_beta   90.00
_cell.angle_gamma   90.00
#
_symmetry.space_group_name_H-M   'P 1'
#
loop_
_entity.id
_entity.type
_entity.pdbx_description
1 polymer ?
#
loop_
_entity_poly.entity_id
_entity_poly.type
_entity_poly.pdbx_seq_one_letter_code
_entity_poly.pdbx_strand_id
1 'polypeptide(L)'
;MSNRTERYQKLCLEESLSRIYQYPIACKELSFILRGAYANLPKPLQSLVFQHTLTAIRLLPEMQTGSAVAAAHFLLQSAEAAFPKQKKSLVVTEFKQAKVAHKRRSKAHREEKGPSQLPQDVLVHIFCLLDLQSLISAGLVCRHLFKEINVQ
;
A
#
# COMPACT_ATOMS: atom_id res chain seq x y z
N MET A 1 6.34 3.74 31.95
CA MET A 1 5.36 3.25 30.95
C MET A 1 5.60 4.01 29.66
N SER A 2 5.98 3.36 28.55
CA SER A 2 6.30 4.06 27.30
C SER A 2 5.07 4.83 26.80
N ASN A 3 5.28 6.12 26.52
CA ASN A 3 4.21 7.05 26.16
C ASN A 3 3.52 6.54 24.88
N ARG A 4 2.20 6.63 24.77
CA ARG A 4 1.46 6.13 23.58
C ARG A 4 2.01 6.74 22.28
N THR A 5 2.52 7.96 22.36
CA THR A 5 3.21 8.67 21.27
C THR A 5 4.51 8.00 20.86
N GLU A 6 5.38 7.60 21.79
CA GLU A 6 6.64 6.91 21.50
C GLU A 6 6.39 5.58 20.79
N ARG A 7 5.39 4.82 21.25
CA ARG A 7 5.01 3.56 20.62
C ARG A 7 4.50 3.74 19.20
N TYR A 8 3.76 4.81 18.93
CA TYR A 8 3.31 5.13 17.58
C TYR A 8 4.46 5.59 16.68
N GLN A 9 5.38 6.42 17.20
CA GLN A 9 6.55 6.88 16.44
C GLN A 9 7.48 5.72 16.06
N LYS A 10 7.63 4.71 16.91
CA LYS A 10 8.40 3.49 16.60
C LYS A 10 7.85 2.68 15.42
N LEU A 11 6.62 2.95 14.96
CA LEU A 11 6.08 2.30 13.77
C LEU A 11 6.70 2.84 12.47
N CYS A 12 7.41 3.98 12.51
CA CYS A 12 8.10 4.56 11.34
C CYS A 12 7.20 4.59 10.08
N LEU A 13 5.95 5.02 10.27
CA LEU A 13 4.91 4.96 9.24
C LEU A 13 5.21 5.94 8.11
N GLU A 14 5.81 7.10 8.39
CA GLU A 14 6.14 8.09 7.38
C GLU A 14 7.20 7.54 6.41
N GLU A 15 8.26 6.95 6.94
CA GLU A 15 9.32 6.31 6.17
C GLU A 15 8.78 5.12 5.38
N SER A 16 7.92 4.30 6.00
CA SER A 16 7.29 3.16 5.36
C SER A 16 6.34 3.56 4.21
N LEU A 17 5.64 4.68 4.34
CA LEU A 17 4.74 5.21 3.30
C LEU A 17 5.51 5.71 2.08
N SER A 18 6.73 6.23 2.25
CA SER A 18 7.56 6.69 1.12
C SER A 18 8.10 5.56 0.24
N ARG A 19 8.09 4.31 0.74
CA ARG A 19 8.67 3.15 0.05
C ARG A 19 7.58 2.35 -0.66
N ILE A 20 7.71 2.20 -1.98
CA ILE A 20 6.70 1.56 -2.85
C ILE A 20 6.26 0.17 -2.35
N TYR A 21 7.19 -0.65 -1.86
CA TYR A 21 6.92 -2.01 -1.39
C TYR A 21 6.37 -2.07 0.05
N GLN A 22 6.58 -1.03 0.87
CA GLN A 22 6.06 -0.96 2.25
C GLN A 22 4.75 -0.18 2.34
N TYR A 23 4.45 0.68 1.36
CA TYR A 23 3.25 1.49 1.32
C TYR A 23 1.95 0.70 1.59
N PRO A 24 1.68 -0.45 0.92
CA PRO A 24 0.46 -1.21 1.19
C PRO A 24 0.36 -1.72 2.64
N ILE A 25 1.50 -2.08 3.24
CA ILE A 25 1.59 -2.56 4.62
C ILE A 25 1.30 -1.40 5.58
N ALA A 26 1.96 -0.25 5.38
CA ALA A 26 1.75 0.96 6.18
C ALA A 26 0.30 1.46 6.12
N CYS A 27 -0.35 1.43 4.94
CA CYS A 27 -1.78 1.74 4.81
C CYS A 27 -2.65 0.78 5.62
N LYS A 28 -2.31 -0.51 5.65
CA LYS A 28 -3.05 -1.52 6.42
C LYS A 28 -2.88 -1.31 7.93
N GLU A 29 -1.67 -1.01 8.39
CA GLU A 29 -1.40 -0.68 9.79
C GLU A 29 -2.16 0.59 10.24
N LEU A 30 -2.11 1.66 9.45
CA LEU A 30 -2.91 2.87 9.69
C LEU A 30 -4.41 2.55 9.76
N SER A 31 -4.90 1.68 8.87
CA SER A 31 -6.30 1.24 8.89
C SER A 31 -6.68 0.54 10.20
N PHE A 32 -5.80 -0.31 10.73
CA PHE A 32 -6.02 -0.96 12.02
C PHE A 32 -6.03 0.04 13.18
N ILE A 33 -5.12 1.02 13.17
CA ILE A 33 -5.08 2.07 14.18
C ILE A 33 -6.36 2.91 14.14
N LEU A 34 -6.84 3.25 12.95
CA LEU A 34 -8.08 4.00 12.76
C LEU A 34 -9.29 3.28 13.33
N ARG A 35 -9.44 1.99 13.02
CA ARG A 35 -10.58 1.18 13.49
C ARG A 35 -10.51 0.84 14.97
N GLY A 36 -9.33 0.51 15.48
CA GLY A 36 -9.17 -0.07 16.81
C GLY A 36 -8.91 0.95 17.92
N ALA A 37 -8.29 2.09 17.59
CA ALA A 37 -7.72 2.96 18.63
C ALA A 37 -8.07 4.44 18.49
N TYR A 38 -8.35 4.96 17.28
CA TYR A 38 -8.40 6.40 17.00
C TYR A 38 -9.23 7.23 17.99
N ALA A 39 -10.46 6.80 18.29
CA ALA A 39 -11.34 7.51 19.24
C ALA A 39 -10.76 7.62 20.66
N ASN A 40 -9.94 6.65 21.06
CA ASN A 40 -9.33 6.55 22.40
C ASN A 40 -7.93 7.16 22.48
N LEU A 41 -7.39 7.68 21.35
CA LEU A 41 -6.08 8.31 21.32
C LEU A 41 -6.13 9.74 21.89
N PRO A 42 -5.06 10.21 22.53
CA PRO A 42 -4.91 11.63 22.88
C PRO A 42 -5.01 12.53 21.64
N LYS A 43 -5.53 13.76 21.79
CA LYS A 43 -5.69 14.73 20.67
C LYS A 43 -4.44 14.92 19.80
N PRO A 44 -3.21 15.05 20.36
CA PRO A 44 -2.00 15.17 19.55
C PRO A 44 -1.79 13.97 18.63
N LEU A 45 -2.06 12.77 19.14
CA LEU A 45 -1.87 11.53 18.40
C LEU A 45 -2.97 11.32 17.35
N GLN A 46 -4.21 11.73 17.64
CA GLN A 46 -5.27 11.78 16.62
C GLN A 46 -4.90 12.74 15.47
N SER A 47 -4.26 13.86 15.76
CA SER A 47 -3.78 14.79 14.72
C SER A 47 -2.70 14.15 13.87
N LEU A 48 -1.75 13.45 14.50
CA LEU A 48 -0.66 12.76 13.80
C LEU A 48 -1.16 11.61 12.91
N VAL A 49 -2.07 10.77 13.43
CA VAL A 49 -2.71 9.69 12.65
C VAL A 49 -3.50 10.25 11.47
N PHE A 50 -4.18 11.38 11.67
CA PHE A 50 -4.88 12.07 10.60
C PHE A 50 -3.92 12.57 9.52
N GLN A 51 -2.81 13.20 9.92
CA GLN A 51 -1.77 13.65 9.01
C GLN A 51 -1.17 12.48 8.22
N HIS A 52 -0.80 11.38 8.89
CA HIS A 52 -0.25 10.19 8.21
C HIS A 52 -1.25 9.58 7.23
N THR A 53 -2.54 9.56 7.58
CA THR A 53 -3.59 9.11 6.65
C THR A 53 -3.64 10.01 5.41
N LEU A 54 -3.59 11.33 5.59
CA LEU A 54 -3.62 12.29 4.49
C LEU A 54 -2.37 12.16 3.60
N THR A 55 -1.20 12.03 4.21
CA THR A 55 0.08 11.79 3.52
C THR A 55 0.03 10.51 2.71
N ALA A 56 -0.47 9.40 3.28
CA ALA A 56 -0.62 8.15 2.56
C ALA A 56 -1.48 8.33 1.30
N ILE A 57 -2.64 8.99 1.43
CA ILE A 57 -3.51 9.25 0.27
C ILE A 57 -2.80 10.12 -0.79
N ARG A 58 -2.06 11.14 -0.38
CA ARG A 58 -1.32 12.03 -1.30
C ARG A 58 -0.15 11.35 -2.01
N LEU A 59 0.44 10.32 -1.42
CA LEU A 59 1.52 9.52 -2.01
C LEU A 59 1.02 8.46 -3.00
N LEU A 60 -0.27 8.13 -3.00
CA LEU A 60 -0.86 7.15 -3.93
C LEU A 60 -0.48 7.35 -5.42
N PRO A 61 -0.42 8.59 -5.97
CA PRO A 61 0.00 8.81 -7.36
C PRO A 61 1.45 8.42 -7.64
N GLU A 62 2.29 8.31 -6.63
CA GLU A 62 3.69 7.87 -6.75
C GLU A 62 3.83 6.35 -6.71
N MET A 63 2.83 5.67 -6.13
CA MET A 63 2.79 4.21 -6.06
C MET A 63 2.37 3.63 -7.39
N GLN A 64 3.12 2.66 -7.91
CA GLN A 64 2.92 2.11 -9.27
C GLN A 64 2.16 0.78 -9.29
N THR A 65 1.73 0.28 -8.13
CA THR A 65 1.18 -1.06 -7.98
C THR A 65 -0.33 -1.05 -7.77
N GLY A 66 -1.02 -2.06 -8.32
CA GLY A 66 -2.45 -2.26 -8.05
C GLY A 66 -2.75 -2.56 -6.57
N SER A 67 -1.79 -3.17 -5.85
CA SER A 67 -1.89 -3.41 -4.42
C SER A 67 -1.91 -2.11 -3.61
N ALA A 68 -1.18 -1.08 -4.04
CA ALA A 68 -1.22 0.24 -3.38
C ALA A 68 -2.61 0.89 -3.49
N VAL A 69 -3.28 0.79 -4.64
CA VAL A 69 -4.64 1.33 -4.82
C VAL A 69 -5.64 0.61 -3.91
N ALA A 70 -5.56 -0.72 -3.83
CA ALA A 70 -6.42 -1.51 -2.94
C ALA A 70 -6.19 -1.17 -1.46
N ALA A 71 -4.93 -1.05 -1.04
CA ALA A 71 -4.57 -0.70 0.33
C ALA A 71 -5.01 0.73 0.69
N ALA A 72 -4.83 1.70 -0.22
CA ALA A 72 -5.28 3.07 -0.03
C ALA A 72 -6.81 3.17 0.06
N HIS A 73 -7.54 2.36 -0.72
CA HIS A 73 -8.99 2.29 -0.63
C HIS A 73 -9.45 1.69 0.72
N PHE A 74 -8.77 0.66 1.21
CA PHE A 74 -9.05 0.10 2.53
C PHE A 74 -8.77 1.11 3.66
N LEU A 75 -7.71 1.90 3.51
CA LEU A 75 -7.40 3.01 4.41
C LEU A 75 -8.49 4.07 4.38
N LEU A 76 -9.00 4.45 3.20
CA LEU A 76 -10.12 5.36 3.06
C LEU A 76 -11.35 4.87 3.83
N GLN A 77 -11.77 3.61 3.64
CA GLN A 77 -12.93 3.06 4.34
C GLN A 77 -12.77 3.12 5.86
N SER A 78 -11.56 2.85 6.35
CA SER A 78 -11.23 2.93 7.77
C SER A 78 -11.28 4.37 8.29
N ALA A 79 -10.77 5.32 7.50
CA ALA A 79 -10.83 6.75 7.78
C ALA A 79 -12.28 7.28 7.79
N GLU A 80 -13.11 6.83 6.86
CA GLU A 80 -14.52 7.22 6.77
C GLU A 80 -15.37 6.75 7.96
N ALA A 81 -14.98 5.65 8.59
CA ALA A 81 -15.61 5.11 9.79
C ALA A 81 -15.08 5.78 11.08
N ALA A 82 -13.80 6.15 11.12
CA ALA A 82 -13.15 6.67 12.33
C ALA A 82 -13.16 8.21 12.44
N PHE A 83 -13.15 8.94 11.32
CA PHE A 83 -12.99 10.39 11.34
C PHE A 83 -14.30 11.17 11.49
N PRO A 84 -14.26 12.32 12.20
CA PRO A 84 -15.38 13.25 12.23
C PRO A 84 -15.62 13.88 10.85
N LYS A 85 -16.84 14.41 10.64
CA LYS A 85 -17.35 14.89 9.33
C LYS A 85 -16.34 15.72 8.52
N GLN A 86 -15.69 16.70 9.13
CA GLN A 86 -14.76 17.60 8.44
C GLN A 86 -13.51 16.85 7.92
N LYS A 87 -12.87 16.06 8.79
CA LYS A 87 -11.68 15.26 8.45
C LYS A 87 -12.00 14.21 7.39
N LYS A 88 -13.17 13.56 7.50
CA LYS A 88 -13.67 12.59 6.51
C LYS A 88 -13.81 13.23 5.13
N SER A 89 -14.49 14.38 5.05
CA SER A 89 -14.70 15.09 3.77
C SER A 89 -13.38 15.43 3.07
N LEU A 90 -12.37 15.89 3.83
CA LEU A 90 -11.06 16.19 3.29
C LEU A 90 -10.40 14.94 2.69
N VAL A 91 -10.33 13.84 3.45
CA VAL A 91 -9.66 12.60 3.01
C VAL A 91 -10.36 11.98 1.79
N VAL A 92 -11.69 12.03 1.73
CA VAL A 92 -12.46 11.56 0.56
C VAL A 92 -12.13 12.40 -0.68
N THR A 93 -12.05 13.72 -0.54
CA THR A 93 -11.76 14.63 -1.64
C THR A 93 -10.34 14.41 -2.17
N GLU A 94 -9.38 14.32 -1.27
CA GLU A 94 -7.97 14.04 -1.57
C GLU A 94 -7.81 12.66 -2.23
N PHE A 95 -8.54 11.63 -1.76
CA PHE A 95 -8.49 10.31 -2.38
C PHE A 95 -9.00 10.31 -3.81
N LYS A 96 -10.08 11.03 -4.09
CA LYS A 96 -10.60 11.16 -5.46
C LYS A 96 -9.55 11.82 -6.37
N GLN A 97 -8.92 12.90 -5.91
CA GLN A 97 -7.87 13.60 -6.65
C GLN A 97 -6.64 12.70 -6.87
N ALA A 98 -6.16 12.04 -5.81
CA ALA A 98 -5.02 11.13 -5.87
C ALA A 98 -5.27 9.94 -6.80
N LYS A 99 -6.48 9.35 -6.78
CA LYS A 99 -6.85 8.25 -7.69
C LYS A 99 -6.84 8.69 -9.15
N VAL A 100 -7.30 9.91 -9.45
CA VAL A 100 -7.22 10.49 -10.80
C VAL A 100 -5.77 10.71 -11.21
N ALA A 101 -4.95 11.31 -10.35
CA ALA A 101 -3.53 11.54 -10.60
C ALA A 101 -2.76 10.24 -10.83
N HIS A 102 -3.00 9.22 -10.00
CA HIS A 102 -2.44 7.87 -10.16
C HIS A 102 -2.80 7.27 -11.54
N LYS A 103 -4.07 7.36 -11.95
CA LYS A 103 -4.52 6.86 -13.26
C LYS A 103 -3.90 7.63 -14.44
N ARG A 104 -3.71 8.94 -14.30
CA ARG A 104 -3.04 9.75 -15.33
C ARG A 104 -1.56 9.35 -15.47
N ARG A 105 -0.87 9.19 -14.35
CA ARG A 105 0.54 8.80 -14.32
C ARG A 105 0.77 7.39 -14.85
N SER A 106 -0.11 6.43 -14.53
CA SER A 106 0.03 5.06 -15.04
C SER A 106 -0.17 4.95 -16.55
N LYS A 107 -0.97 5.84 -17.16
CA LYS A 107 -1.08 5.94 -18.63
C LYS A 107 0.19 6.48 -19.27
N ALA A 108 0.69 7.61 -18.77
CA ALA A 108 1.95 8.20 -19.26
C ALA A 108 3.12 7.22 -19.15
N HIS A 109 3.19 6.44 -18.05
CA HIS A 109 4.29 5.49 -17.86
C HIS A 109 4.18 4.23 -18.74
N ARG A 110 2.95 3.82 -19.12
CA ARG A 110 2.73 2.72 -20.08
C ARG A 110 3.13 3.08 -21.51
N GLU A 111 3.09 4.36 -21.86
CA GLU A 111 3.57 4.84 -23.16
C GLU A 111 5.10 4.90 -23.21
N GLU A 112 5.76 5.06 -22.06
CA GLU A 112 7.22 5.23 -21.97
C GLU A 112 8.00 3.92 -21.69
N LYS A 113 7.40 2.96 -20.97
CA LYS A 113 8.00 1.65 -20.70
C LYS A 113 7.19 0.54 -21.36
N GLY A 114 7.79 -0.13 -22.34
CA GLY A 114 7.38 -1.49 -22.72
C GLY A 114 7.30 -2.39 -21.47
N PRO A 115 6.61 -3.54 -21.53
CA PRO A 115 6.39 -4.38 -20.36
C PRO A 115 7.72 -4.66 -19.66
N SER A 116 7.89 -4.09 -18.46
CA SER A 116 9.07 -4.29 -17.62
C SER A 116 8.98 -5.67 -16.98
N GLN A 117 9.07 -6.70 -17.81
CA GLN A 117 9.19 -8.08 -17.41
C GLN A 117 10.67 -8.39 -17.27
N LEU A 118 11.04 -9.04 -16.16
CA LEU A 118 12.34 -9.66 -16.04
C LEU A 118 12.51 -10.66 -17.21
N PRO A 119 13.70 -10.71 -17.84
CA PRO A 119 14.02 -11.75 -18.81
C PRO A 119 13.72 -13.13 -18.24
N GLN A 120 13.19 -14.02 -19.09
CA GLN A 120 12.66 -15.32 -18.68
C GLN A 120 13.72 -16.21 -18.03
N ASP A 121 14.96 -16.12 -18.51
CA ASP A 121 16.16 -16.77 -17.96
C ASP A 121 16.44 -16.36 -16.51
N VAL A 122 16.26 -15.08 -16.18
CA VAL A 122 16.42 -14.58 -14.80
C VAL A 122 15.32 -15.13 -13.89
N LEU A 123 14.08 -15.21 -14.39
CA LEU A 123 12.97 -15.79 -13.64
C LEU A 123 13.22 -17.28 -13.35
N VAL A 124 13.58 -18.07 -14.38
CA VAL A 124 13.91 -19.48 -14.22
C VAL A 124 15.03 -19.65 -13.19
N HIS A 125 16.09 -18.84 -13.27
CA HIS A 125 17.19 -18.91 -12.31
C HIS A 125 16.72 -18.65 -10.87
N ILE A 126 15.89 -17.63 -10.63
CA ILE A 126 15.33 -17.35 -9.29
C ILE A 126 14.47 -18.52 -8.80
N PHE A 127 13.65 -19.11 -9.66
CA PHE A 127 12.77 -20.22 -9.29
C PHE A 127 13.52 -21.53 -9.04
N CYS A 128 14.62 -21.79 -9.75
CA CYS A 128 15.50 -22.92 -9.50
C CYS A 128 16.18 -22.88 -8.11
N LEU A 129 16.24 -21.70 -7.48
CA LEU A 129 16.78 -21.52 -6.13
C LEU A 129 15.74 -21.75 -5.03
N LEU A 130 14.46 -21.94 -5.38
CA LEU A 130 13.39 -22.19 -4.42
C LEU A 130 13.22 -23.68 -4.15
N ASP A 131 12.92 -24.03 -2.90
CA ASP A 131 12.45 -25.36 -2.55
C ASP A 131 11.03 -25.59 -3.07
N LEU A 132 10.61 -26.86 -3.15
CA LEU A 132 9.33 -27.26 -3.74
C LEU A 132 8.13 -26.52 -3.11
N GLN A 133 8.14 -26.29 -1.80
CA GLN A 133 7.05 -25.58 -1.11
C GLN A 133 7.00 -24.09 -1.49
N SER A 134 8.16 -23.44 -1.57
CA SER A 134 8.24 -22.04 -2.01
C SER A 134 7.90 -21.86 -3.49
N LEU A 135 8.26 -22.83 -4.33
CA LEU A 135 7.94 -22.82 -5.76
C LEU A 135 6.43 -22.92 -6.00
N ILE A 136 5.75 -23.85 -5.31
CA ILE A 136 4.28 -24.00 -5.36
C ILE A 136 3.61 -22.70 -4.88
N SER A 137 4.08 -22.16 -3.75
CA SER A 137 3.56 -20.90 -3.19
C SER A 137 3.72 -19.72 -4.15
N ALA A 138 4.86 -19.60 -4.82
CA ALA A 138 5.11 -18.54 -5.79
C ALA A 138 4.24 -18.70 -7.06
N GLY A 139 4.01 -19.94 -7.52
CA GLY A 139 3.15 -20.22 -8.66
C GLY A 139 1.66 -19.86 -8.41
N LEU A 140 1.18 -19.95 -7.16
CA LEU A 140 -0.17 -19.50 -6.80
C LEU A 140 -0.35 -17.97 -6.90
N VAL A 141 0.74 -17.21 -6.77
CA VAL A 141 0.74 -15.74 -6.87
C VAL A 141 0.92 -15.28 -8.33
N CYS A 142 1.78 -15.96 -9.07
CA CYS A 142 2.15 -15.61 -10.45
C CYS A 142 1.41 -16.47 -11.47
N ARG A 143 0.16 -16.12 -11.81
CA ARG A 143 -0.66 -16.83 -12.82
C ARG A 143 -0.04 -16.98 -14.21
N HIS A 144 0.93 -16.15 -14.58
CA HIS A 144 1.65 -16.26 -15.86
C HIS A 144 2.70 -17.38 -15.87
N LEU A 145 3.15 -17.82 -14.69
CA LEU A 145 4.24 -18.79 -14.54
C LEU A 145 3.76 -20.24 -14.72
N PHE A 146 2.49 -20.53 -14.40
CA PHE A 146 1.91 -21.87 -14.47
C PHE A 146 1.54 -22.34 -15.88
N LYS A 147 1.59 -21.44 -16.89
CA LYS A 147 1.27 -21.82 -18.27
C LYS A 147 2.36 -22.64 -18.96
N GLU A 148 3.61 -22.62 -18.47
CA GLU A 148 4.74 -23.27 -19.14
C GLU A 148 5.30 -24.50 -18.41
N ILE A 149 5.05 -24.67 -17.11
CA ILE A 149 5.52 -25.88 -16.39
C ILE A 149 4.73 -27.15 -16.81
N ASN A 150 3.62 -26.99 -17.55
CA ASN A 150 2.80 -28.12 -18.05
C ASN A 150 2.95 -28.37 -19.56
N VAL A 151 4.00 -27.81 -20.18
CA VAL A 151 4.42 -28.15 -21.55
C VAL A 151 5.88 -28.59 -21.53
N GLN A 152 6.12 -29.76 -20.94
CA GLN A 152 7.25 -30.63 -21.25
C GLN A 152 6.85 -32.08 -20.97
#